data_AF-A0A4Q3UHX7-F1
#
_entry.id   AF-A0A4Q3UHX7-F1
#
_cell.length_a   1.000
_cell.length_b   1.000
_cell.length_c   1.000
_cell.angle_alpha   90.00
_cell.angle_beta   90.00
_cell.angle_gamma   90.00
#
_symmetry.space_group_name_H-M   'P 1'
#
loop_
_entity.id
_entity.type
_entity.pdbx_description
1 polymer ?
#
loop_
_entity_poly.entity_id
_entity_poly.type
_entity_poly.pdbx_seq_one_letter_code
_entity_poly.pdbx_strand_id
1 'polypeptide(L)'
;MQRLARWIARKLWWVSLWLMRRGWMRRLQAASVGWMSPEKASRARLNLVRQNAFARRIGLRLLTFVVTLFLISLAIQFVYSSAIYLVESGVLRPTSLAPED
;
A
#
# COMPACT_ATOMS: atom_id res chain seq x y z
N MET A 1 -6.07 -7.55 -13.06
CA MET A 1 -5.49 -6.78 -11.94
C MET A 1 -5.15 -7.60 -10.70
N GLN A 2 -6.02 -8.48 -10.18
CA GLN A 2 -5.74 -9.23 -8.92
C GLN A 2 -4.47 -10.09 -8.93
N ARG A 3 -4.08 -10.68 -10.06
CA ARG A 3 -2.83 -11.48 -10.16
C ARG A 3 -1.59 -10.60 -10.00
N LEU A 4 -1.56 -9.44 -10.66
CA LEU A 4 -0.50 -8.44 -10.56
C LEU A 4 -0.44 -7.86 -9.14
N ALA A 5 -1.58 -7.47 -8.57
CA ALA A 5 -1.65 -6.97 -7.19
C ALA A 5 -1.08 -7.97 -6.18
N ARG A 6 -1.45 -9.25 -6.28
CA ARG A 6 -0.90 -10.33 -5.44
C ARG A 6 0.59 -10.55 -5.64
N TRP A 7 1.11 -10.35 -6.85
CA TRP A 7 2.54 -10.49 -7.12
C TRP A 7 3.33 -9.35 -6.48
N ILE A 8 2.89 -8.10 -6.69
CA ILE A 8 3.49 -6.90 -6.08
C ILE A 8 3.40 -6.98 -4.56
N ALA A 9 2.22 -7.30 -4.01
CA ALA A 9 2.03 -7.43 -2.58
C ALA A 9 2.93 -8.52 -1.97
N ARG A 10 3.14 -9.65 -2.65
CA ARG A 10 4.09 -10.67 -2.17
C ARG A 10 5.53 -10.18 -2.12
N LYS A 11 5.99 -9.45 -3.15
CA LYS A 11 7.33 -8.86 -3.19
C LYS A 11 7.51 -7.82 -2.08
N LEU A 12 6.58 -6.88 -1.95
CA LEU A 12 6.60 -5.87 -0.90
C LEU A 12 6.55 -6.51 0.50
N TRP A 13 5.68 -7.51 0.69
CA TRP A 13 5.58 -8.24 1.95
C TRP A 13 6.88 -8.98 2.30
N TRP A 14 7.53 -9.59 1.32
CA TRP A 14 8.84 -10.22 1.50
C TRP A 14 9.89 -9.21 1.95
N VAL A 15 9.94 -8.03 1.33
CA VAL A 15 10.84 -6.93 1.75
C VAL A 15 10.51 -6.48 3.18
N SER A 16 9.22 -6.31 3.52
CA SER A 16 8.81 -5.96 4.88
C SER A 16 9.27 -7.00 5.92
N LEU A 17 9.10 -8.29 5.63
CA LEU A 17 9.57 -9.36 6.51
C LEU A 17 11.11 -9.37 6.61
N TRP A 18 11.81 -9.11 5.51
CA TRP A 18 13.27 -9.01 5.49
C TRP A 18 13.75 -7.83 6.36
N LEU A 19 13.10 -6.67 6.26
CA LEU A 19 13.40 -5.50 7.10
C LEU A 19 13.14 -5.80 8.58
N MET A 20 12.01 -6.44 8.91
CA MET A 20 11.68 -6.83 10.30
C MET A 20 12.70 -7.82 10.91
N ARG A 21 13.37 -8.64 10.08
CA ARG A 21 14.39 -9.58 10.55
C ARG A 21 15.74 -8.92 10.81
N ARG A 22 15.96 -7.71 10.32
CA ARG A 22 17.28 -7.06 10.34
C ARG A 22 17.63 -6.53 11.74
N GLY A 23 18.87 -6.75 12.16
CA GLY A 23 19.32 -6.43 13.52
C GLY A 23 19.20 -4.95 13.89
N TRP A 24 19.40 -4.04 12.93
CA TRP A 24 19.23 -2.60 13.17
C TRP A 24 17.79 -2.23 13.53
N MET A 25 16.79 -2.91 12.96
CA MET A 25 15.38 -2.66 13.28
C MET A 25 15.07 -3.08 14.73
N ARG A 26 15.66 -4.19 15.17
CA ARG A 26 15.59 -4.62 16.58
C ARG A 26 16.28 -3.64 17.52
N ARG A 27 17.43 -3.08 17.10
CA ARG A 27 18.13 -2.04 17.86
C ARG A 27 17.30 -0.75 17.96
N LEU A 28 16.66 -0.32 16.88
CA LEU A 28 15.75 0.84 16.89
C LEU A 28 14.54 0.61 17.81
N GLN A 29 13.94 -0.58 17.75
CA GLN A 29 12.85 -0.96 18.66
C GLN A 29 13.31 -1.00 20.12
N ALA A 30 14.52 -1.49 20.39
CA ALA A 30 15.09 -1.49 21.72
C ALA A 30 15.40 -0.07 22.23
N ALA A 31 15.95 0.78 21.37
CA ALA A 31 16.25 2.18 21.68
C ALA A 31 14.97 2.98 21.96
N SER A 32 13.93 2.82 21.14
CA SER A 32 12.66 3.54 21.34
C SER A 32 11.95 3.13 22.63
N VAL A 33 12.02 1.85 23.01
CA VAL A 33 11.50 1.35 24.29
C VAL A 33 12.38 1.81 25.46
N GLY A 34 13.69 1.95 25.26
CA GLY A 34 14.65 2.37 26.29
C GLY A 34 14.46 3.82 26.78
N TRP A 35 13.81 4.68 26.01
CA TRP A 35 13.47 6.05 26.42
C TRP A 35 12.20 6.16 27.25
N MET A 36 11.46 5.06 27.43
CA MET A 36 10.21 5.06 28.19
C MET A 36 10.45 4.72 29.66
N SER A 37 9.56 5.17 30.55
CA SER A 37 9.60 4.73 31.95
C SER A 37 9.46 3.19 32.05
N PRO A 38 10.05 2.53 33.07
CA PRO A 38 10.07 1.08 33.18
C PRO A 38 8.68 0.42 33.08
N GLU A 39 7.67 1.04 33.70
CA GLU A 39 6.27 0.60 33.62
C GLU A 39 5.73 0.64 32.20
N LYS A 40 6.00 1.72 31.45
CA LYS A 40 5.56 1.87 30.05
C LYS A 40 6.34 0.96 29.11
N ALA A 41 7.63 0.75 29.36
CA ALA A 41 8.49 -0.11 28.56
C ALA A 41 8.01 -1.57 28.53
N SER A 42 7.57 -2.10 29.67
CA SER A 42 7.02 -3.47 29.76
C SER A 42 5.77 -3.66 28.88
N ARG A 43 4.84 -2.70 28.94
CA ARG A 43 3.62 -2.67 28.11
C ARG A 43 3.94 -2.50 26.62
N ALA A 44 4.90 -1.62 26.30
CA ALA A 44 5.34 -1.40 24.92
C ALA A 44 5.92 -2.68 24.30
N ARG A 45 6.75 -3.45 25.03
CA ARG A 45 7.30 -4.73 24.56
C ARG A 45 6.19 -5.74 24.25
N LEU A 46 5.21 -5.89 25.14
CA LEU A 46 4.06 -6.77 24.93
C LEU A 46 3.24 -6.36 23.69
N ASN A 47 3.00 -5.06 23.53
CA ASN A 47 2.28 -4.53 22.37
C ASN A 47 3.05 -4.75 21.07
N LEU A 48 4.37 -4.58 21.04
CA LEU A 48 5.20 -4.86 19.87
C LEU A 48 5.13 -6.34 19.44
N VAL A 49 5.11 -7.27 20.40
CA VAL A 49 4.95 -8.71 20.10
C VAL A 49 3.58 -8.99 19.48
N ARG A 50 2.51 -8.41 20.05
CA ARG A 50 1.14 -8.53 19.52
C ARG A 50 1.01 -7.92 18.13
N GLN A 51 1.56 -6.74 17.91
CA GLN A 51 1.57 -6.07 16.60
C GLN A 51 2.33 -6.90 15.56
N ASN A 52 3.47 -7.49 15.90
CA ASN A 52 4.19 -8.39 15.00
C ASN A 52 3.38 -9.66 14.66
N ALA A 53 2.71 -10.25 15.65
CA ALA A 53 1.84 -11.40 15.41
C ALA A 53 0.66 -11.03 14.49
N PHE A 54 0.02 -9.90 14.75
CA PHE A 54 -1.07 -9.37 13.93
C PHE A 54 -0.62 -9.04 12.51
N ALA A 55 0.51 -8.34 12.36
CA ALA A 55 1.10 -8.00 11.07
C ALA A 55 1.40 -9.27 10.26
N ARG A 56 1.94 -10.33 10.89
CA ARG A 56 2.16 -11.61 10.19
C ARG A 56 0.88 -12.30 9.75
N ARG A 57 -0.22 -12.14 10.48
CA ARG A 57 -1.50 -12.78 10.18
C ARG A 57 -2.28 -12.07 9.07
N ILE A 58 -2.32 -10.74 9.10
CA ILE A 58 -3.20 -9.94 8.23
C ILE A 58 -2.40 -9.15 7.17
N GLY A 59 -1.10 -8.89 7.40
CA GLY A 59 -0.30 -7.97 6.61
C GLY A 59 -0.33 -8.23 5.11
N LEU A 60 -0.18 -9.48 4.68
CA LEU A 60 -0.23 -9.81 3.24
C LEU A 60 -1.62 -9.55 2.62
N ARG A 61 -2.70 -9.85 3.36
CA ARG A 61 -4.08 -9.61 2.88
C ARG A 61 -4.35 -8.12 2.78
N LEU A 62 -3.99 -7.36 3.81
CA LEU A 62 -4.13 -5.90 3.83
C LEU A 62 -3.32 -5.25 2.71
N LEU A 63 -2.07 -5.66 2.53
CA LEU A 63 -1.20 -5.13 1.47
C LEU A 63 -1.75 -5.46 0.08
N THR A 64 -2.28 -6.67 -0.11
CA THR A 64 -2.94 -7.05 -1.37
C THR A 64 -4.15 -6.16 -1.65
N PHE A 65 -4.97 -5.88 -0.64
CA PHE A 65 -6.12 -4.98 -0.76
C PHE A 65 -5.69 -3.56 -1.15
N VAL A 66 -4.73 -2.97 -0.43
CA VAL A 66 -4.22 -1.62 -0.69
C VAL A 66 -3.62 -1.52 -2.10
N VAL A 67 -2.78 -2.48 -2.50
CA VAL A 67 -2.20 -2.50 -3.85
C VAL A 67 -3.28 -2.65 -4.92
N THR A 68 -4.33 -3.42 -4.65
CA THR A 68 -5.45 -3.56 -5.60
C THR A 68 -6.17 -2.23 -5.78
N LEU A 69 -6.49 -1.53 -4.69
CA LEU A 69 -7.10 -0.20 -4.76
C LEU A 69 -6.22 0.80 -5.51
N PHE A 70 -4.92 0.78 -5.24
CA PHE A 70 -3.96 1.64 -5.93
C PHE A 70 -3.93 1.38 -7.45
N LEU A 71 -3.89 0.11 -7.87
CA LEU A 71 -3.93 -0.24 -9.30
C LEU A 71 -5.25 0.16 -9.97
N ILE A 72 -6.37 0.05 -9.26
CA ILE A 72 -7.67 0.51 -9.76
C ILE A 72 -7.66 2.03 -9.94
N SER A 73 -7.15 2.78 -8.95
CA SER A 73 -7.03 4.23 -9.03
C SER A 73 -6.14 4.67 -10.20
N LEU A 74 -4.99 4.02 -10.40
CA LEU A 74 -4.14 4.27 -11.57
C LEU A 74 -4.84 3.96 -12.89
N ALA A 75 -5.61 2.87 -12.96
CA ALA A 75 -6.33 2.51 -14.16
C ALA A 75 -7.40 3.55 -14.52
N ILE A 76 -8.15 4.05 -13.53
CA ILE A 76 -9.12 5.12 -13.72
C ILE A 76 -8.43 6.38 -14.23
N GLN A 77 -7.34 6.80 -13.58
CA GLN A 77 -6.57 7.96 -14.00
C GLN A 77 -6.05 7.82 -15.43
N PHE A 78 -5.51 6.65 -15.77
CA PHE A 78 -4.98 6.39 -17.10
C PHE A 78 -6.07 6.45 -18.17
N VAL A 79 -7.23 5.84 -17.92
CA VAL A 79 -8.38 5.90 -18.82
C VAL A 79 -8.84 7.35 -19.02
N TYR A 80 -8.98 8.10 -17.93
CA TYR A 80 -9.40 9.50 -17.97
C TYR A 80 -8.41 10.38 -18.75
N SER A 81 -7.12 10.31 -18.43
CA SER A 81 -6.09 11.06 -19.14
C SER A 81 -5.97 10.67 -20.62
N SER A 82 -6.13 9.38 -20.93
CA SER A 82 -6.13 8.92 -22.33
C SER A 82 -7.34 9.43 -23.10
N ALA A 83 -8.53 9.44 -22.47
CA ALA A 83 -9.74 9.98 -23.09
C ALA A 83 -9.58 11.48 -23.40
N ILE A 84 -9.06 12.27 -22.44
CA ILE A 84 -8.74 13.69 -22.66
C ILE A 84 -7.77 13.85 -23.83
N TYR A 85 -6.65 13.13 -23.81
CA TYR A 85 -5.64 13.22 -24.86
C TYR A 85 -6.20 12.88 -26.26
N LEU A 86 -7.09 11.87 -26.34
CA LEU A 86 -7.75 11.51 -27.59
C LEU A 86 -8.73 12.59 -28.08
N VAL A 87 -9.38 13.32 -27.18
CA VAL A 87 -10.22 14.47 -27.52
C VAL A 87 -9.37 15.64 -27.99
N GLU A 88 -8.29 15.96 -27.26
CA GLU A 88 -7.37 17.05 -27.60
C GLU A 88 -6.64 16.82 -28.93
N SER A 89 -6.29 15.57 -29.24
CA SER A 89 -5.68 15.19 -30.52
C SER A 89 -6.68 15.15 -31.69
N GLY A 90 -7.97 15.38 -31.44
CA GLY A 90 -9.03 15.37 -32.45
C GLY A 90 -9.41 13.98 -32.96
N VAL A 91 -8.83 12.91 -32.39
CA VAL A 91 -9.17 11.52 -32.71
C VAL A 91 -10.59 11.20 -32.23
N LEU A 92 -10.94 11.67 -31.03
CA LEU A 92 -12.31 11.60 -30.50
C LEU A 92 -12.98 12.97 -30.59
N ARG A 93 -14.22 13.00 -31.07
CA ARG A 93 -15.07 14.20 -31.03
C ARG A 93 -16.05 14.10 -29.87
N PRO A 94 -16.19 15.13 -29.03
CA PRO A 94 -17.14 15.11 -27.93
C PRO A 94 -18.57 15.07 -28.48
N THR A 95 -19.36 14.09 -28.01
CA THR A 95 -20.76 13.87 -28.44
C THR A 95 -21.70 15.00 -28.01
N SER A 96 -21.27 15.89 -27.11
CA SER A 96 -22.05 17.04 -26.62
C SER A 96 -22.21 18.19 -27.63
N LEU A 97 -21.76 17.99 -28.88
CA LEU A 97 -22.02 18.87 -30.03
C LEU A 97 -22.83 18.14 -31.12
N ALA A 98 -23.62 17.13 -30.76
CA ALA A 98 -24.71 16.71 -31.62
C ALA A 98 -25.68 17.91 -31.69
N PRO A 99 -25.90 18.54 -32.86
CA PRO A 99 -26.93 19.56 -32.98
C PRO A 99 -28.26 18.95 -32.53
N GLU A 100 -28.97 19.67 -31.66
CA GLU A 100 -30.39 19.42 -31.45
C GLU A 100 -31.08 19.76 -32.77
N ASP A 101 -31.32 18.73 -33.59
CA ASP A 101 -32.29 18.77 -34.68
C ASP A 101 -33.70 18.52 -34.11
#